data_AF-A0A5A7Y4B6-F1
#
_entry.id   AF-A0A5A7Y4B6-F1
#
_cell.length_a   1.000
_cell.length_b   1.000
_cell.length_c   1.000
_cell.angle_alpha   90.00
_cell.angle_beta   90.00
_cell.angle_gamma   90.00
#
_symmetry.space_group_name_H-M   'P 1'
#
loop_
_entity.id
_entity.type
_entity.pdbx_description
1 polymer ?
#
loop_
_entity_poly.entity_id
_entity_poly.type
_entity_poly.pdbx_seq_one_letter_code
_entity_poly.pdbx_strand_id
1 'polypeptide(L)'
;MDAMYEPLTVAVRRLVDVTIRTKVDAAAVLAATRLVDDASERLAVALAPESFGVQSAPDGRVGALGNVVIGTRNPVAPPLVVHHEADGRVWAEFALGAQYEGPAGHVHGGICALILDHVLGATAHQPGRPAFTGTLTLRYVRGTRLGPLRAEARVDRVEGVKTFAVGEISDEHGVTVTAHGVFILPKPPSPGGHSAT
;
A
#
# COMPACT_ATOMS: atom_id res chain seq x y z
N MET A 1 3.12 10.70 -16.98
CA MET A 1 2.22 11.31 -15.96
C MET A 1 2.74 11.11 -14.55
N ASP A 2 3.26 9.94 -14.16
CA ASP A 2 3.84 9.73 -12.81
C ASP A 2 4.90 10.77 -12.41
N ALA A 3 5.85 11.08 -13.30
CA ALA A 3 6.96 12.00 -13.01
C ALA A 3 6.54 13.43 -12.62
N MET A 4 5.33 13.88 -12.99
CA MET A 4 4.84 15.22 -12.62
C MET A 4 4.28 15.26 -11.20
N TYR A 5 3.56 14.21 -10.77
CA TYR A 5 2.86 14.19 -9.47
C TYR A 5 3.68 13.54 -8.36
N GLU A 6 4.63 12.67 -8.71
CA GLU A 6 5.50 12.01 -7.74
C GLU A 6 6.28 12.98 -6.83
N PRO A 7 6.90 14.07 -7.33
CA PRO A 7 7.57 15.05 -6.47
C PRO A 7 6.63 15.69 -5.44
N LEU A 8 5.37 15.96 -5.84
CA LEU A 8 4.34 16.47 -4.93
C LEU A 8 4.01 15.43 -3.85
N THR A 9 3.77 14.17 -4.23
CA THR A 9 3.50 13.09 -3.25
C THR A 9 4.66 12.93 -2.26
N VAL A 10 5.91 12.96 -2.73
CA VAL A 10 7.11 12.88 -1.88
C VAL A 10 7.19 14.07 -0.92
N ALA A 11 6.90 15.29 -1.39
CA ALA A 11 6.86 16.48 -0.55
C ALA A 11 5.77 16.36 0.54
N VAL A 12 4.58 15.84 0.20
CA VAL A 12 3.50 15.63 1.17
C VAL A 12 3.86 14.53 2.17
N ARG A 13 4.50 13.43 1.75
CA ARG A 13 5.01 12.39 2.67
C ARG A 13 5.97 12.97 3.71
N ARG A 14 6.91 13.83 3.27
CA ARG A 14 7.81 14.54 4.17
C ARG A 14 7.05 15.46 5.13
N LEU A 15 6.02 16.17 4.64
CA LEU A 15 5.20 17.05 5.46
C LEU A 15 4.41 16.27 6.53
N VAL A 16 3.86 15.09 6.21
CA VAL A 16 3.17 14.24 7.19
C VAL A 16 4.12 13.87 8.33
N ASP A 17 5.31 13.38 8.00
CA ASP A 17 6.32 13.02 8.99
C ASP A 17 6.75 14.21 9.87
N VAL A 18 7.03 15.37 9.27
CA VAL A 18 7.44 16.57 10.03
C VAL A 18 6.28 17.10 10.88
N THR A 19 5.04 17.06 10.38
CA THR A 19 3.85 17.47 11.15
C THR A 19 3.68 16.66 12.43
N ILE A 20 3.99 15.35 12.40
CA ILE A 20 3.91 14.48 13.57
C ILE A 20 5.01 14.82 14.59
N ARG A 21 6.23 15.10 14.12
CA ARG A 21 7.43 15.18 14.98
C ARG A 21 7.82 16.59 15.41
N THR A 22 7.25 17.63 14.80
CA THR A 22 7.63 19.03 15.04
C THR A 22 7.34 19.47 16.48
N LYS A 23 8.19 20.37 16.99
CA LYS A 23 8.06 21.03 18.30
C LYS A 23 8.28 22.55 18.20
N VAL A 24 8.03 23.11 17.02
CA VAL A 24 8.16 24.55 16.76
C VAL A 24 7.06 25.33 17.50
N ASP A 25 7.22 26.65 17.58
CA ASP A 25 6.24 27.53 18.22
C ASP A 25 4.94 27.70 17.41
N ALA A 26 3.94 28.32 18.04
CA ALA A 26 2.62 28.54 17.45
C ALA A 26 2.65 29.43 16.19
N ALA A 27 3.61 30.37 16.10
CA ALA A 27 3.72 31.25 14.95
C ALA A 27 4.19 30.46 13.71
N ALA A 28 5.17 29.58 13.88
CA ALA A 28 5.64 28.68 12.83
C ALA A 28 4.55 27.68 12.41
N VAL A 29 3.77 27.13 13.35
CA VAL A 29 2.62 26.28 13.02
C VAL A 29 1.61 27.02 12.16
N LEU A 30 1.19 28.23 12.55
CA LEU A 30 0.21 29.02 11.80
C LEU A 30 0.70 29.39 10.39
N ALA A 31 1.99 29.72 10.25
CA ALA A 31 2.58 29.99 8.95
C ALA A 31 2.59 28.75 8.05
N ALA A 32 2.93 27.57 8.60
CA ALA A 32 2.90 26.31 7.87
C ALA A 32 1.47 25.92 7.45
N THR A 33 0.48 26.08 8.32
CA THR A 33 -0.94 25.82 8.01
C THR A 33 -1.39 26.63 6.80
N ARG A 34 -1.10 27.94 6.76
CA ARG A 34 -1.44 28.79 5.61
C ARG A 34 -0.85 28.30 4.30
N LEU A 35 0.41 27.87 4.31
CA LEU A 35 1.07 27.34 3.11
C LEU A 35 0.41 26.03 2.62
N VAL A 36 -0.05 25.19 3.56
CA VAL A 36 -0.77 23.95 3.23
C VAL A 36 -2.15 24.26 2.65
N ASP A 37 -2.87 25.22 3.24
CA ASP A 37 -4.19 25.65 2.75
C ASP A 37 -4.07 26.26 1.34
N ASP A 38 -3.15 27.20 1.13
CA ASP A 38 -2.88 27.81 -0.18
C ASP A 38 -2.51 26.76 -1.24
N ALA A 39 -1.68 25.77 -0.87
CA ALA A 39 -1.32 24.68 -1.78
C ALA A 39 -2.54 23.81 -2.13
N SER A 40 -3.38 23.53 -1.14
CA SER A 40 -4.59 22.72 -1.30
C SER A 40 -5.60 23.41 -2.21
N GLU A 41 -5.83 24.71 -2.01
CA GLU A 41 -6.72 25.53 -2.85
C GLU A 41 -6.26 25.55 -4.31
N ARG A 42 -4.96 25.72 -4.56
CA ARG A 42 -4.39 25.70 -5.92
C ARG A 42 -4.57 24.36 -6.63
N LEU A 43 -4.43 23.26 -5.90
CA LEU A 43 -4.61 21.91 -6.44
C LEU A 43 -6.10 21.57 -6.65
N ALA A 44 -6.98 22.11 -5.79
CA ALA A 44 -8.41 21.84 -5.82
C ALA A 44 -9.17 22.50 -7.00
N VAL A 45 -8.52 23.38 -7.76
CA VAL A 45 -9.12 24.02 -8.96
C VAL A 45 -9.62 23.01 -9.99
N ALA A 46 -8.99 21.83 -10.06
CA ALA A 46 -9.41 20.74 -10.95
C ALA A 46 -9.22 19.38 -10.28
N LEU A 47 -10.32 18.79 -9.80
CA LEU A 47 -10.34 17.47 -9.16
C LEU A 47 -11.00 16.43 -10.06
N ALA A 48 -10.51 15.19 -9.95
CA ALA A 48 -11.21 14.02 -10.49
C ALA A 48 -12.51 13.76 -9.69
N PRO A 49 -13.44 12.93 -10.22
CA PRO A 49 -14.56 12.42 -9.45
C PRO A 49 -14.12 11.74 -8.14
N GLU A 50 -15.04 11.58 -7.19
CA GLU A 50 -14.74 11.06 -5.84
C GLU A 50 -13.96 9.74 -5.86
N SER A 51 -14.31 8.83 -6.78
CA SER A 51 -13.49 7.66 -7.05
C SER A 51 -12.38 7.99 -8.02
N PHE A 52 -11.14 8.03 -7.52
CA PHE A 52 -9.96 8.15 -8.38
C PHE A 52 -9.75 6.90 -9.26
N GLY A 53 -10.21 5.74 -8.80
CA GLY A 53 -10.22 4.50 -9.58
C GLY A 53 -8.86 4.08 -10.16
N VAL A 54 -8.94 3.30 -11.23
CA VAL A 54 -7.79 2.83 -12.00
C VAL A 54 -7.59 3.78 -13.19
N GLN A 55 -6.37 4.27 -13.37
CA GLN A 55 -6.03 5.25 -14.40
C GLN A 55 -5.22 4.62 -15.52
N SER A 56 -5.54 4.96 -16.76
CA SER A 56 -4.75 4.55 -17.93
C SER A 56 -3.77 5.66 -18.30
N ALA A 57 -2.49 5.34 -18.38
CA ALA A 57 -1.45 6.20 -18.91
C ALA A 57 -1.44 6.17 -20.45
N PRO A 58 -0.93 7.23 -21.12
CA PRO A 58 -0.87 7.30 -22.59
C PRO A 58 -0.02 6.20 -23.25
N ASP A 59 0.90 5.58 -22.49
CA ASP A 59 1.71 4.44 -22.92
C ASP A 59 1.02 3.09 -22.71
N GLY A 60 -0.28 3.09 -22.37
CA GLY A 60 -1.09 1.90 -22.14
C GLY A 60 -0.91 1.27 -20.77
N ARG A 61 -0.03 1.81 -19.91
CA ARG A 61 0.08 1.32 -18.52
C ARG A 61 -1.19 1.67 -17.75
N VAL A 62 -1.72 0.70 -17.02
CA VAL A 62 -2.89 0.86 -16.18
C VAL A 62 -2.42 0.81 -14.73
N GLY A 63 -2.71 1.85 -13.95
CA GLY A 63 -2.17 2.00 -12.61
C GLY A 63 -3.22 2.49 -11.60
N ALA A 64 -3.25 1.85 -10.44
CA ALA A 64 -4.04 2.31 -9.31
C ALA A 64 -3.29 3.41 -8.54
N LEU A 65 -3.04 4.55 -9.18
CA LEU A 65 -2.12 5.58 -8.65
C LEU A 65 -2.56 6.17 -7.30
N GLY A 66 -3.85 6.11 -6.99
CA GLY A 66 -4.42 6.52 -5.69
C GLY A 66 -4.50 5.40 -4.64
N ASN A 67 -4.09 4.18 -4.95
CA ASN A 67 -4.18 3.02 -4.06
C ASN A 67 -3.43 3.26 -2.74
N VAL A 68 -4.01 2.81 -1.62
CA VAL A 68 -3.47 3.03 -0.27
C VAL A 68 -2.24 2.19 0.07
N VAL A 69 -1.83 1.25 -0.79
CA VAL A 69 -0.62 0.43 -0.58
C VAL A 69 0.48 0.76 -1.57
N ILE A 70 0.15 0.86 -2.87
CA ILE A 70 1.13 1.03 -3.95
C ILE A 70 0.92 2.31 -4.78
N GLY A 71 0.01 3.19 -4.36
CA GLY A 71 -0.32 4.39 -5.11
C GLY A 71 0.79 5.43 -5.07
N THR A 72 1.40 5.72 -6.22
CA THR A 72 2.42 6.78 -6.39
C THR A 72 1.87 8.19 -6.15
N ARG A 73 0.54 8.37 -6.22
CA ARG A 73 -0.18 9.62 -5.91
C ARG A 73 -0.84 9.61 -4.53
N ASN A 74 -0.64 8.55 -3.74
CA ASN A 74 -1.17 8.47 -2.39
C ASN A 74 -0.03 8.66 -1.36
N PRO A 75 0.01 9.78 -0.62
CA PRO A 75 1.05 10.03 0.38
C PRO A 75 0.90 9.14 1.63
N VAL A 76 -0.26 8.52 1.84
CA VAL A 76 -0.47 7.54 2.92
C VAL A 76 0.14 6.19 2.57
N ALA A 77 0.29 5.87 1.27
CA ALA A 77 0.81 4.58 0.85
C ALA A 77 2.21 4.32 1.41
N PRO A 78 2.44 3.16 2.07
CA PRO A 78 3.78 2.70 2.42
C PRO A 78 4.70 2.72 1.19
N PRO A 79 6.01 2.99 1.35
CA PRO A 79 6.95 3.02 0.23
C PRO A 79 7.30 1.59 -0.22
N LEU A 80 6.31 0.82 -0.64
CA LEU A 80 6.42 -0.58 -0.99
C LEU A 80 6.73 -0.74 -2.47
N VAL A 81 7.90 -1.32 -2.78
CA VAL A 81 8.23 -1.80 -4.13
C VAL A 81 8.22 -3.32 -4.08
N VAL A 82 7.27 -3.92 -4.80
CA VAL A 82 7.07 -5.36 -4.80
C VAL A 82 7.88 -6.00 -5.93
N HIS A 83 8.69 -6.99 -5.58
CA HIS A 83 9.52 -7.78 -6.47
C HIS A 83 8.92 -9.19 -6.61
N HIS A 84 8.98 -9.73 -7.82
CA HIS A 84 8.52 -11.08 -8.15
C HIS A 84 9.70 -11.92 -8.61
N GLU A 85 9.89 -13.07 -7.98
CA GLU A 85 10.92 -14.05 -8.34
C GLU A 85 10.37 -15.12 -9.30
N ALA A 86 11.27 -15.75 -10.05
CA ALA A 86 10.90 -16.78 -11.03
C ALA A 86 10.23 -18.02 -10.41
N ASP A 87 10.46 -18.29 -9.13
CA ASP A 87 9.86 -19.40 -8.40
C ASP A 87 8.58 -19.04 -7.65
N GLY A 88 8.02 -17.85 -7.92
CA GLY A 88 6.75 -17.40 -7.36
C GLY A 88 6.85 -16.77 -5.97
N ARG A 89 8.06 -16.61 -5.41
CA ARG A 89 8.27 -15.74 -4.24
C ARG A 89 7.99 -14.29 -4.61
N VAL A 90 7.36 -13.57 -3.69
CA VAL A 90 7.09 -12.14 -3.78
C VAL A 90 7.65 -11.47 -2.53
N TRP A 91 8.38 -10.37 -2.69
CA TRP A 91 8.99 -9.69 -1.55
C TRP A 91 9.09 -8.18 -1.75
N ALA A 92 9.31 -7.47 -0.66
CA ALA A 92 9.58 -6.04 -0.65
C ALA A 92 10.45 -5.66 0.55
N GLU A 93 11.35 -4.71 0.34
CA GLU A 93 12.13 -4.05 1.39
C GLU A 93 11.73 -2.58 1.46
N PHE A 94 11.48 -2.10 2.67
CA PHE A 94 10.93 -0.76 2.89
C PHE A 94 11.27 -0.26 4.28
N ALA A 95 11.05 1.04 4.53
CA ALA A 95 11.20 1.63 5.85
C ALA A 95 9.92 2.35 6.26
N LEU A 96 9.46 2.11 7.50
CA LEU A 96 8.27 2.75 8.05
C LEU A 96 8.64 3.75 9.14
N GLY A 97 8.22 5.01 8.96
CA GLY A 97 8.44 6.11 9.91
C GLY A 97 7.23 6.38 10.81
N ALA A 98 7.26 7.52 11.49
CA ALA A 98 6.26 7.94 12.49
C ALA A 98 4.83 7.99 11.93
N GLN A 99 4.66 8.21 10.63
CA GLN A 99 3.34 8.20 9.98
C GLN A 99 2.60 6.86 10.03
N TYR A 100 3.31 5.76 10.34
CA TYR A 100 2.75 4.42 10.45
C TYR A 100 2.77 3.87 11.88
N GLU A 101 3.15 4.72 12.84
CA GLU A 101 3.30 4.36 14.24
C GLU A 101 1.93 4.08 14.88
N GLY A 102 1.86 3.03 15.70
CA GLY A 102 0.72 2.73 16.55
C GLY A 102 1.15 2.84 18.02
N PRO A 103 1.57 1.73 18.67
CA PRO A 103 2.26 1.82 19.94
C PRO A 103 3.60 2.57 19.79
N ALA A 104 4.03 3.26 20.85
CA ALA A 104 5.29 4.00 20.84
C ALA A 104 6.47 3.14 20.34
N GLY A 105 7.17 3.64 19.32
CA GLY A 105 8.31 3.02 18.65
C GLY A 105 7.97 1.81 17.78
N HIS A 106 6.68 1.54 17.50
CA HIS A 106 6.24 0.37 16.76
C HIS A 106 5.24 0.71 15.65
N VAL A 107 5.32 -0.03 14.55
CA VAL A 107 4.34 0.02 13.47
C VAL A 107 2.98 -0.43 13.99
N HIS A 108 1.92 0.29 13.62
CA HIS A 108 0.56 -0.10 13.95
C HIS A 108 0.23 -1.46 13.29
N GLY A 109 -0.36 -2.39 14.04
CA GLY A 109 -0.64 -3.74 13.52
C GLY A 109 -1.50 -3.73 12.24
N GLY A 110 -2.45 -2.81 12.14
CA GLY A 110 -3.24 -2.59 10.91
C GLY A 110 -2.41 -2.23 9.67
N ILE A 111 -1.27 -1.54 9.82
CA ILE A 111 -0.36 -1.28 8.70
C ILE A 111 0.39 -2.55 8.30
N CYS A 112 0.81 -3.38 9.27
CA CYS A 112 1.36 -4.70 8.96
C CYS A 112 0.33 -5.57 8.22
N ALA A 113 -0.92 -5.55 8.65
CA ALA A 113 -2.01 -6.28 7.98
C ALA A 113 -2.24 -5.78 6.55
N LEU A 114 -2.25 -4.46 6.33
CA LEU A 114 -2.38 -3.85 5.01
C LEU A 114 -1.25 -4.29 4.05
N ILE A 115 -0.01 -4.28 4.54
CA ILE A 115 1.16 -4.70 3.75
C ILE A 115 1.09 -6.19 3.42
N LEU A 116 0.76 -7.03 4.41
CA LEU A 116 0.66 -8.47 4.20
C LEU A 116 -0.48 -8.85 3.27
N ASP A 117 -1.66 -8.21 3.37
CA ASP A 117 -2.75 -8.42 2.40
C ASP A 117 -2.27 -8.21 0.96
N HIS A 118 -1.54 -7.12 0.73
CA HIS A 118 -1.04 -6.78 -0.59
C HIS A 118 0.07 -7.73 -1.08
N VAL A 119 1.07 -8.02 -0.25
CA VAL A 119 2.21 -8.89 -0.62
C VAL A 119 1.75 -10.33 -0.85
N LEU A 120 0.84 -10.84 0.00
CA LEU A 120 0.25 -12.16 -0.23
C LEU A 120 -0.63 -12.16 -1.50
N GLY A 121 -1.45 -11.13 -1.70
CA GLY A 121 -2.30 -11.03 -2.90
C GLY A 121 -1.52 -10.96 -4.20
N ALA A 122 -0.34 -10.33 -4.18
CA ALA A 122 0.58 -10.27 -5.32
C ALA A 122 1.09 -11.66 -5.74
N THR A 123 1.16 -12.64 -4.84
CA THR A 123 1.48 -14.05 -5.20
C THR A 123 0.38 -14.73 -6.01
N ALA A 124 -0.87 -14.30 -5.81
CA ALA A 124 -2.04 -14.89 -6.46
C ALA A 124 -2.47 -14.13 -7.73
N HIS A 125 -1.87 -12.97 -8.00
CA HIS A 125 -2.26 -12.11 -9.10
C HIS A 125 -1.87 -12.73 -10.45
N GLN A 126 -2.83 -12.77 -11.38
CA GLN A 126 -2.62 -13.20 -12.76
C GLN A 126 -2.90 -12.04 -13.71
N PRO A 127 -2.13 -11.89 -14.82
CA PRO A 127 -2.42 -10.87 -15.82
C PRO A 127 -3.89 -10.90 -16.26
N GLY A 128 -4.58 -9.77 -16.10
CA GLY A 128 -5.99 -9.60 -16.48
C GLY A 128 -7.01 -10.30 -15.57
N ARG A 129 -6.58 -10.92 -14.46
CA ARG A 129 -7.46 -11.61 -13.51
C ARG A 129 -7.08 -11.28 -12.06
N PRO A 130 -7.65 -10.23 -11.46
CA PRO A 130 -7.36 -9.88 -10.08
C PRO A 130 -7.88 -10.99 -9.15
N ALA A 131 -7.07 -11.34 -8.15
CA ALA A 131 -7.50 -12.18 -7.06
C ALA A 131 -8.05 -11.31 -5.92
N PHE A 132 -9.15 -11.72 -5.33
CA PHE A 132 -9.77 -11.02 -4.19
C PHE A 132 -9.42 -11.72 -2.89
N THR A 133 -9.09 -10.95 -1.85
CA THR A 133 -8.90 -11.51 -0.51
C THR A 133 -10.22 -12.11 0.00
N GLY A 134 -10.26 -13.43 0.20
CA GLY A 134 -11.37 -14.12 0.85
C GLY A 134 -11.19 -14.19 2.36
N THR A 135 -9.97 -14.45 2.84
CA THR A 135 -9.65 -14.44 4.27
C THR A 135 -8.19 -14.09 4.48
N LEU A 136 -7.90 -13.31 5.51
CA LEU A 136 -6.54 -13.00 5.96
C LEU A 136 -6.44 -13.29 7.45
N THR A 137 -5.51 -14.16 7.83
CA THR A 137 -5.22 -14.51 9.23
C THR A 137 -3.80 -14.09 9.56
N LEU A 138 -3.62 -13.33 10.64
CA LEU A 138 -2.32 -12.83 11.07
C LEU A 138 -1.97 -13.33 12.47
N ARG A 139 -0.68 -13.52 12.72
CA ARG A 139 -0.10 -13.71 14.05
C ARG A 139 0.99 -12.67 14.28
N TYR A 140 0.76 -11.78 15.23
CA TYR A 140 1.77 -10.84 15.72
C TYR A 140 2.66 -11.57 16.73
N VAL A 141 3.84 -11.99 16.27
CA VAL A 141 4.82 -12.76 17.05
C VAL A 141 5.56 -11.86 18.03
N ARG A 142 5.93 -10.65 17.59
CA ARG A 142 6.58 -9.59 18.37
C ARG A 142 6.14 -8.22 17.84
N GLY A 143 6.30 -7.17 18.64
CA GLY A 143 6.18 -5.79 18.15
C GLY A 143 7.13 -5.50 16.98
N THR A 144 6.58 -5.00 15.88
CA THR A 144 7.32 -4.53 14.70
C THR A 144 7.86 -3.12 14.97
N ARG A 145 9.19 -2.96 15.06
CA ARG A 145 9.80 -1.65 15.28
C ARG A 145 9.64 -0.76 14.05
N LEU A 146 9.57 0.56 14.26
CA LEU A 146 9.76 1.52 13.17
C LEU A 146 11.18 1.37 12.58
N GLY A 147 11.34 1.71 11.29
CA GLY A 147 12.60 1.58 10.57
C GLY A 147 12.55 0.57 9.42
N PRO A 148 13.70 0.02 9.00
CA PRO A 148 13.82 -0.94 7.91
C PRO A 148 13.11 -2.25 8.20
N LEU A 149 12.36 -2.76 7.23
CA LEU A 149 11.56 -3.97 7.30
C LEU A 149 11.60 -4.70 5.96
N ARG A 150 11.38 -6.02 6.02
CA ARG A 150 11.17 -6.87 4.84
C ARG A 150 9.84 -7.58 4.95
N ALA A 151 9.08 -7.60 3.87
CA ALA A 151 7.93 -8.47 3.71
C ALA A 151 8.20 -9.51 2.62
N GLU A 152 7.78 -10.75 2.85
CA GLU A 152 7.91 -11.84 1.87
C GLU A 152 6.67 -12.74 1.90
N ALA A 153 6.28 -13.26 0.75
CA ALA A 153 5.20 -14.23 0.62
C ALA A 153 5.46 -15.22 -0.52
N ARG A 154 4.78 -16.36 -0.43
CA ARG A 154 4.74 -17.39 -1.47
C ARG A 154 3.40 -18.09 -1.48
N VAL A 155 3.08 -18.72 -2.61
CA VAL A 155 1.97 -19.66 -2.68
C VAL A 155 2.32 -20.90 -1.84
N ASP A 156 1.39 -21.29 -0.97
CA ASP A 156 1.44 -22.56 -0.24
C ASP A 156 0.82 -23.67 -1.08
N ARG A 157 -0.38 -23.42 -1.60
CA ARG A 157 -1.12 -24.36 -2.48
C ARG A 157 -2.24 -23.66 -3.24
N VAL A 158 -2.76 -24.35 -4.26
CA VAL A 158 -3.91 -23.90 -5.07
C VAL A 158 -4.98 -24.99 -5.09
N GLU A 159 -6.23 -24.62 -4.85
CA GLU A 159 -7.39 -25.52 -4.91
C GLU A 159 -8.55 -24.87 -5.67
N GLY A 160 -8.73 -25.31 -6.92
CA GLY A 160 -9.77 -24.76 -7.80
C GLY A 160 -9.59 -23.25 -8.01
N VAL A 161 -10.54 -22.46 -7.52
CA VAL A 161 -10.51 -20.99 -7.62
C VAL A 161 -9.78 -20.30 -6.45
N LYS A 162 -9.28 -21.08 -5.49
CA LYS A 162 -8.63 -20.57 -4.27
C LYS A 162 -7.11 -20.71 -4.38
N THR A 163 -6.40 -19.62 -4.13
CA THR A 163 -4.96 -19.60 -3.90
C THR A 163 -4.70 -19.37 -2.43
N PHE A 164 -3.95 -20.27 -1.80
CA PHE A 164 -3.54 -20.16 -0.41
C PHE A 164 -2.10 -19.68 -0.39
N ALA A 165 -1.85 -18.57 0.30
CA ALA A 165 -0.54 -17.95 0.38
C ALA A 165 -0.13 -17.78 1.85
N VAL A 166 1.17 -17.87 2.09
CA VAL A 166 1.78 -17.60 3.38
C VAL A 166 2.81 -16.50 3.21
N GLY A 167 3.00 -15.69 4.25
CA GLY A 167 4.00 -14.65 4.23
C GLY A 167 4.27 -14.07 5.62
N GLU A 168 5.22 -13.15 5.68
CA GLU A 168 5.70 -12.58 6.93
C GLU A 168 6.26 -11.17 6.74
N ILE A 169 6.32 -10.42 7.85
CA ILE A 169 7.13 -9.22 8.00
C ILE A 169 8.25 -9.53 8.99
N SER A 170 9.46 -9.10 8.69
CA SER A 170 10.65 -9.22 9.53
C SER A 170 11.41 -7.90 9.63
N ASP A 171 12.12 -7.75 10.75
CA ASP A 171 13.17 -6.73 10.94
C ASP A 171 14.54 -7.43 11.10
N GLU A 172 15.58 -6.68 11.46
CA GLU A 172 16.93 -7.22 11.68
C GLU A 172 17.04 -8.31 12.77
N HIS A 173 16.05 -8.41 13.65
CA HIS A 173 15.97 -9.42 14.71
C HIS A 173 15.03 -10.59 14.35
N GLY A 174 14.54 -10.64 13.11
CA GLY A 174 13.71 -11.72 12.58
C GLY A 174 12.22 -11.38 12.49
N VAL A 175 11.39 -12.42 12.39
CA VAL A 175 9.96 -12.29 12.09
C VAL A 175 9.20 -11.59 13.21
N THR A 176 8.37 -10.62 12.84
CA THR A 176 7.49 -9.88 13.75
C THR A 176 6.02 -10.25 13.54
N VAL A 177 5.61 -10.49 12.29
CA VAL A 177 4.23 -10.87 11.94
C VAL A 177 4.26 -11.98 10.89
N THR A 178 3.47 -13.03 11.08
CA THR A 178 3.19 -14.03 10.03
C THR A 178 1.74 -13.93 9.57
N ALA A 179 1.47 -14.31 8.33
CA ALA A 179 0.15 -14.32 7.75
C ALA A 179 -0.11 -15.54 6.88
N HIS A 180 -1.38 -15.94 6.86
CA HIS A 180 -1.95 -16.88 5.91
C HIS A 180 -3.17 -16.24 5.25
N GLY A 181 -3.21 -16.23 3.93
CA GLY A 181 -4.25 -15.62 3.13
C GLY A 181 -4.90 -16.61 2.17
N VAL A 182 -6.20 -16.46 1.96
CA VAL A 182 -6.96 -17.17 0.93
C VAL A 182 -7.43 -16.16 -0.09
N PHE A 183 -7.01 -16.31 -1.34
CA PHE A 183 -7.34 -15.42 -2.44
C PHE A 183 -8.22 -16.14 -3.45
N ILE A 184 -9.26 -15.47 -3.92
CA ILE A 184 -10.29 -16.03 -4.78
C ILE A 184 -10.16 -15.42 -6.17
N LEU A 185 -9.93 -16.27 -7.18
CA LEU A 185 -10.01 -15.87 -8.58
C LEU A 185 -11.49 -15.86 -8.99
N PRO A 186 -12.05 -14.70 -9.41
CA PRO A 186 -13.42 -14.65 -9.88
C PRO A 186 -13.58 -15.52 -11.14
N LYS A 187 -14.80 -16.03 -11.34
CA LYS A 187 -15.15 -16.68 -12.61
C LYS A 187 -15.00 -15.65 -13.73
N PRO A 188 -14.52 -16.04 -14.93
CA PRO A 188 -14.55 -15.16 -16.08
C PRO A 188 -15.99 -14.68 -16.31
N PRO A 189 -16.20 -13.43 -16.74
CA PRO A 189 -17.54 -12.97 -17.08
C PRO A 189 -18.14 -13.91 -18.13
N SER A 190 -19.38 -14.34 -17.91
CA SER A 190 -20.11 -15.15 -18.88
C SER A 190 -20.24 -14.36 -20.19
N PRO A 191 -20.00 -14.98 -21.37
CA PRO A 191 -20.23 -14.30 -22.65
C PRO A 191 -21.74 -13.98 -22.77
N GLY A 192 -22.12 -12.72 -22.49
CA GLY A 192 -23.51 -12.24 -22.56
C GLY A 192 -24.00 -11.39 -21.39
N GLY A 193 -23.23 -11.23 -20.31
CA GLY A 193 -23.61 -10.35 -19.19
C GLY A 193 -23.38 -8.88 -19.52
N HIS A 194 -24.45 -8.11 -19.69
CA HIS A 194 -24.38 -6.67 -19.86
C HIS A 194 -23.75 -6.02 -18.63
N SER A 195 -22.77 -5.14 -18.86
CA SER A 195 -22.22 -4.24 -17.84
C SER A 195 -23.34 -3.34 -17.34
N ALA A 196 -23.85 -3.59 -16.14
CA ALA A 196 -24.64 -2.61 -15.42
C ALA A 196 -23.66 -1.62 -14.76
N THR A 197 -23.74 -0.38 -15.26
CA THR A 197 -23.29 0.92 -14.73
C THR A 197 -22.62 0.96 -13.38
#